data_AF-A0A3D4GYY8-F1
#
_entry.id   AF-A0A3D4GYY8-F1
#
_cell.length_a   1.000
_cell.length_b   1.000
_cell.length_c   1.000
_cell.angle_alpha   90.00
_cell.angle_beta   90.00
_cell.angle_gamma   90.00
#
_symmetry.space_group_name_H-M   'P 1'
#
loop_
_entity.id
_entity.type
_entity.pdbx_description
1 polymer ?
#
loop_
_entity_poly.entity_id
_entity_poly.type
_entity_poly.pdbx_seq_one_letter_code
_entity_poly.pdbx_strand_id
1 'polypeptide(L)'
;WFVPTLKVITTTSRYELLSNEMDVNAGAYLDGVSMEDLGAAMVDQSLDVASGTPSKGELAGHSQVSIWRDWRQTDTTNLSAINSKSAPTGTPIPIHGEISLPRSKFSALISGERAATDHVGLVMPTSLCSGQVAEMCAKHLSDRKIGFDKGISGYVALVHTEGCGMAGEMAESMYSRTMVGYLTHPRVRYALLLEHGCEKTHNDYLKNELDAAGISTTDFGWASIQMDGGIDNVLKLAESWFTQKSAESPSPIVADMQLSSLSVGLVATGPISENCATSLAGLTRQIVGEGGTVILPEDCELFGSKPFRAGTIEAVPSATTLLYGQRPDRPGFHIMETQTDHWVEILTGLGGTGVELLVAYAAKHPLQGHPLIPMLQVSGSASCKSFHGDDLDLEFTDNSDEDLATLHRLVLDMASRKCQPKARANGNIDFQFTRGLLGVSM
;
A
#
# COMPACT_ATOMS: atom_id res chain seq x y z
N TRP A 1 -18.90 14.73 8.68
CA TRP A 1 -19.68 15.09 7.49
C TRP A 1 -19.62 16.60 7.33
N PHE A 2 -19.16 17.09 6.17
CA PHE A 2 -19.07 18.54 5.92
C PHE A 2 -20.32 19.06 5.19
N VAL A 3 -20.83 18.31 4.22
CA VAL A 3 -22.06 18.61 3.47
C VAL A 3 -22.87 17.31 3.33
N PRO A 4 -24.17 17.29 3.64
CA PRO A 4 -25.05 16.17 3.33
C PRO A 4 -25.13 15.96 1.81
N THR A 5 -25.05 14.70 1.38
CA THR A 5 -25.11 14.35 -0.04
C THR A 5 -26.32 13.46 -0.28
N LEU A 6 -27.22 13.91 -1.15
CA LEU A 6 -28.29 13.09 -1.70
C LEU A 6 -27.76 12.26 -2.87
N LYS A 7 -27.88 10.94 -2.77
CA LYS A 7 -27.44 10.00 -3.81
C LYS A 7 -28.63 9.61 -4.69
N VAL A 8 -28.46 9.83 -6.00
CA VAL A 8 -29.48 9.58 -7.02
C VAL A 8 -29.07 8.41 -7.88
N ILE A 9 -30.00 7.49 -8.17
CA ILE A 9 -29.76 6.35 -9.05
C ILE A 9 -30.81 6.29 -10.15
N THR A 10 -30.39 5.95 -11.37
CA THR A 10 -31.20 6.10 -12.59
C THR A 10 -32.00 4.86 -12.97
N THR A 11 -31.96 3.80 -12.16
CA THR A 11 -32.70 2.55 -12.39
C THR A 11 -33.37 2.06 -11.10
N THR A 12 -34.66 1.71 -11.19
CA THR A 12 -35.45 1.29 -10.03
C THR A 12 -34.94 -0.01 -9.43
N SER A 13 -34.59 -1.00 -10.26
CA SER A 13 -34.07 -2.27 -9.74
C SER A 13 -32.80 -2.11 -8.90
N ARG A 14 -31.93 -1.14 -9.25
CA ARG A 14 -30.72 -0.87 -8.47
C ARG A 14 -31.02 -0.01 -7.23
N TYR A 15 -32.01 0.87 -7.30
CA TYR A 15 -32.51 1.60 -6.13
C TYR A 15 -33.05 0.64 -5.07
N GLU A 16 -33.89 -0.31 -5.45
CA GLU A 16 -34.46 -1.30 -4.52
C GLU A 16 -33.36 -2.11 -3.83
N LEU A 17 -32.36 -2.53 -4.61
CA LEU A 17 -31.19 -3.26 -4.15
C LEU A 17 -30.30 -2.46 -3.17
N LEU A 18 -30.24 -1.12 -3.32
CA LEU A 18 -29.38 -0.21 -2.55
C LEU A 18 -30.20 0.80 -1.72
N SER A 19 -31.39 0.41 -1.30
CA SER A 19 -32.37 1.31 -0.67
C SER A 19 -31.95 1.84 0.72
N ASN A 20 -30.89 1.28 1.29
CA ASN A 20 -30.26 1.77 2.51
C ASN A 20 -29.22 2.88 2.24
N GLU A 21 -28.70 2.96 1.02
CA GLU A 21 -27.63 3.89 0.63
C GLU A 21 -28.06 4.95 -0.39
N MET A 22 -29.20 4.75 -1.07
CA MET A 22 -29.70 5.65 -2.13
C MET A 22 -30.91 6.45 -1.64
N ASP A 23 -30.87 7.76 -1.86
CA ASP A 23 -31.91 8.69 -1.44
C ASP A 23 -33.03 8.82 -2.46
N VAL A 24 -32.70 8.84 -3.76
CA VAL A 24 -33.64 9.14 -4.85
C VAL A 24 -33.63 8.04 -5.91
N ASN A 25 -34.82 7.50 -6.21
CA ASN A 25 -35.05 6.63 -7.35
C ASN A 25 -35.42 7.44 -8.60
N ALA A 26 -34.43 7.83 -9.41
CA ALA A 26 -34.71 8.48 -10.69
C ALA A 26 -35.18 7.49 -11.78
N GLY A 27 -35.03 6.19 -11.56
CA GLY A 27 -35.57 5.14 -12.43
C GLY A 27 -37.09 5.11 -12.47
N ALA A 28 -37.77 5.64 -11.44
CA ALA A 28 -39.23 5.73 -11.40
C ALA A 28 -39.84 6.49 -12.59
N TYR A 29 -39.07 7.39 -13.22
CA TYR A 29 -39.47 8.03 -14.47
C TYR A 29 -39.74 7.02 -15.59
N LEU A 30 -38.90 5.98 -15.69
CA LEU A 30 -39.08 4.90 -16.66
C LEU A 30 -40.23 3.95 -16.29
N ASP A 31 -40.65 3.97 -15.01
CA ASP A 31 -41.78 3.19 -14.49
C ASP A 31 -43.12 3.96 -14.54
N GLY A 32 -43.13 5.15 -15.14
CA GLY A 32 -44.34 5.93 -15.42
C GLY A 32 -44.59 7.12 -14.48
N VAL A 33 -43.68 7.43 -13.54
CA VAL A 33 -43.75 8.68 -12.76
C VAL A 33 -43.37 9.85 -13.67
N SER A 34 -44.08 10.97 -13.58
CA SER A 34 -43.74 12.15 -14.37
C SER A 34 -42.44 12.81 -13.88
N MET A 35 -41.70 13.48 -14.77
CA MET A 35 -40.50 14.23 -14.38
C MET A 35 -40.84 15.39 -13.43
N GLU A 36 -42.05 15.94 -13.54
CA GLU A 36 -42.55 17.00 -12.65
C GLU A 36 -42.70 16.47 -11.22
N ASP A 37 -43.38 15.32 -11.05
CA ASP A 37 -43.58 14.70 -9.74
C ASP A 37 -42.26 14.23 -9.13
N LEU A 38 -41.38 13.62 -9.93
CA LEU A 38 -40.07 13.17 -9.49
C LEU A 38 -39.17 14.35 -9.05
N GLY A 39 -39.20 15.44 -9.83
CA GLY A 39 -38.47 16.67 -9.51
C GLY A 39 -38.98 17.32 -8.22
N ALA A 40 -40.29 17.40 -8.04
CA ALA A 40 -40.91 17.92 -6.82
C ALA A 40 -40.51 17.10 -5.59
N ALA A 41 -40.59 15.77 -5.66
CA ALA A 41 -40.19 14.88 -4.58
C ALA A 41 -38.70 15.02 -4.21
N MET A 42 -37.82 15.17 -5.20
CA MET A 42 -36.39 15.38 -4.95
C MET A 42 -36.11 16.74 -4.29
N VAL A 43 -36.86 17.79 -4.65
CA VAL A 43 -36.74 19.12 -4.00
C VAL A 43 -37.19 19.05 -2.55
N ASP A 44 -38.35 18.42 -2.27
CA ASP A 44 -38.85 18.26 -0.90
C ASP A 44 -37.84 17.50 -0.03
N GLN A 45 -37.29 16.38 -0.53
CA GLN A 45 -36.26 15.64 0.17
C GLN A 45 -34.97 16.45 0.39
N SER A 46 -34.60 17.30 -0.57
CA SER A 46 -33.45 18.23 -0.42
C SER A 46 -33.68 19.24 0.69
N LEU A 47 -34.90 19.77 0.82
CA LEU A 47 -35.29 20.69 1.89
C LEU A 47 -35.29 20.00 3.25
N ASP A 48 -35.79 18.75 3.32
CA ASP A 48 -35.76 17.95 4.55
C ASP A 48 -34.33 17.69 5.02
N VAL A 49 -33.43 17.32 4.10
CA VAL A 49 -32.02 17.09 4.44
C VAL A 49 -31.33 18.38 4.85
N ALA A 50 -31.57 19.49 4.13
CA ALA A 50 -31.06 20.80 4.51
C ALA A 50 -31.61 21.28 5.89
N SER A 51 -32.78 20.80 6.28
CA SER A 51 -33.41 21.08 7.58
C SER A 51 -32.96 20.17 8.72
N GLY A 52 -32.08 19.19 8.45
CA GLY A 52 -31.44 18.35 9.45
C GLY A 52 -31.88 16.88 9.45
N THR A 53 -32.69 16.44 8.48
CA THR A 53 -32.91 15.00 8.26
C THR A 53 -31.62 14.38 7.70
N PRO A 54 -31.04 13.34 8.34
CA PRO A 54 -29.84 12.71 7.79
C PRO A 54 -30.10 12.07 6.42
N SER A 55 -29.20 12.25 5.46
CA SER A 55 -29.27 11.54 4.19
C SER A 55 -28.97 10.04 4.37
N LYS A 56 -29.36 9.21 3.39
CA LYS A 56 -29.04 7.77 3.39
C LYS A 56 -27.54 7.52 3.45
N GLY A 57 -26.75 8.35 2.78
CA GLY A 57 -25.29 8.31 2.87
C GLY A 57 -24.79 8.51 4.31
N GLU A 58 -25.34 9.50 5.03
CA GLU A 58 -24.98 9.77 6.42
C GLU A 58 -25.39 8.64 7.37
N LEU A 59 -26.60 8.11 7.20
CA LEU A 59 -27.11 6.96 7.97
C LEU A 59 -26.26 5.71 7.74
N ALA A 60 -25.77 5.50 6.52
CA ALA A 60 -24.89 4.40 6.16
C ALA A 60 -23.44 4.60 6.61
N GLY A 61 -23.09 5.76 7.19
CA GLY A 61 -21.71 6.05 7.58
C GLY A 61 -20.77 6.34 6.39
N HIS A 62 -21.28 6.45 5.16
CA HIS A 62 -20.49 6.53 3.92
C HIS A 62 -20.08 7.96 3.49
N SER A 63 -18.89 8.43 3.90
CA SER A 63 -18.28 9.72 3.57
C SER A 63 -16.90 9.57 2.96
N GLN A 64 -16.61 10.30 1.88
CA GLN A 64 -15.31 10.27 1.22
C GLN A 64 -14.84 11.68 0.90
N VAL A 65 -13.54 11.90 1.02
CA VAL A 65 -12.88 13.15 0.64
C VAL A 65 -11.69 12.79 -0.23
N SER A 66 -11.57 13.49 -1.36
CA SER A 66 -10.38 13.46 -2.20
C SER A 66 -10.01 14.91 -2.52
N ILE A 67 -8.83 15.31 -2.08
CA ILE A 67 -8.28 16.63 -2.41
C ILE A 67 -7.43 16.47 -3.66
N TRP A 68 -7.59 17.39 -4.61
CA TRP A 68 -6.77 17.43 -5.82
C TRP A 68 -5.31 17.60 -5.44
N ARG A 69 -4.45 16.79 -6.07
CA ARG A 69 -3.01 16.75 -5.80
C ARG A 69 -2.25 17.51 -6.87
N ASP A 70 -1.14 18.13 -6.48
CA ASP A 70 -0.32 18.94 -7.37
C ASP A 70 0.23 18.13 -8.55
N TRP A 71 0.21 18.75 -9.73
CA TRP A 71 0.77 18.18 -10.94
C TRP A 71 2.25 18.55 -11.06
N ARG A 72 3.10 17.55 -11.28
CA ARG A 72 4.55 17.78 -11.40
C ARG A 72 4.94 18.38 -12.74
N GLN A 73 4.28 17.92 -13.79
CA GLN A 73 4.55 18.39 -15.13
C GLN A 73 3.48 19.37 -15.56
N THR A 74 3.75 20.66 -15.36
CA THR A 74 2.87 21.75 -15.77
C THR A 74 3.23 22.33 -17.15
N ASP A 75 4.37 21.91 -17.72
CA ASP A 75 4.84 22.36 -19.04
C ASP A 75 5.64 21.26 -19.77
N THR A 76 6.23 21.61 -20.92
CA THR A 76 6.97 20.69 -21.79
C THR A 76 8.48 20.67 -21.56
N THR A 77 9.03 21.41 -20.58
CA THR A 77 10.50 21.55 -20.43
C THR A 77 11.17 20.22 -20.14
N ASN A 78 10.50 19.32 -19.43
CA ASN A 78 11.03 18.02 -19.02
C ASN A 78 10.68 16.88 -20.00
N LEU A 79 9.89 17.15 -21.05
CA LEU A 79 9.34 16.11 -21.92
C LEU A 79 10.41 15.28 -22.63
N SER A 80 11.50 15.93 -23.10
CA SER A 80 12.61 15.22 -23.74
C SER A 80 13.31 14.27 -22.76
N ALA A 81 13.52 14.68 -21.51
CA ALA A 81 14.16 13.84 -20.50
C ALA A 81 13.29 12.63 -20.16
N ILE A 82 11.99 12.85 -19.97
CA ILE A 82 11.00 11.80 -19.67
C ILE A 82 10.92 10.77 -20.80
N ASN A 83 10.80 11.24 -22.04
CA ASN A 83 10.74 10.34 -23.21
C ASN A 83 12.05 9.59 -23.47
N SER A 84 13.18 10.10 -22.96
CA SER A 84 14.49 9.46 -23.11
C SER A 84 14.85 8.49 -21.99
N LYS A 85 13.98 8.34 -20.97
CA LYS A 85 14.25 7.48 -19.82
C LYS A 85 14.37 6.02 -20.29
N SER A 86 15.50 5.40 -19.97
CA SER A 86 15.74 4.01 -20.34
C SER A 86 14.87 3.09 -19.51
N ALA A 87 14.37 2.02 -20.13
CA ALA A 87 13.61 0.99 -19.42
C ALA A 87 14.48 0.36 -18.31
N PRO A 88 13.87 0.00 -17.16
CA PRO A 88 14.61 -0.66 -16.09
C PRO A 88 15.20 -2.00 -16.53
N THR A 89 16.36 -2.35 -15.99
CA THR A 89 17.15 -3.49 -16.46
C THR A 89 16.70 -4.86 -15.94
N GLY A 90 15.88 -4.91 -14.89
CA GLY A 90 15.51 -6.13 -14.17
C GLY A 90 16.67 -6.84 -13.45
N THR A 91 17.90 -6.32 -13.55
CA THR A 91 19.10 -6.98 -13.05
C THR A 91 19.58 -6.28 -11.79
N PRO A 92 19.84 -7.01 -10.68
CA PRO A 92 20.34 -6.40 -9.45
C PRO A 92 21.70 -5.75 -9.70
N ILE A 93 21.93 -4.62 -9.04
CA ILE A 93 23.17 -3.87 -9.11
C ILE A 93 24.23 -4.58 -8.26
N PRO A 94 25.44 -4.82 -8.80
CA PRO A 94 26.55 -5.36 -8.02
C PRO A 94 26.92 -4.45 -6.84
N ILE A 95 27.07 -5.06 -5.67
CA ILE A 95 27.51 -4.38 -4.45
C ILE A 95 28.90 -4.86 -4.05
N HIS A 96 29.64 -4.02 -3.32
CA HIS A 96 30.93 -4.40 -2.74
C HIS A 96 30.78 -5.66 -1.88
N GLY A 97 31.72 -6.59 -2.04
CA GLY A 97 31.67 -7.97 -1.52
C GLY A 97 31.36 -8.11 -0.03
N GLU A 98 31.04 -9.34 0.38
CA GLU A 98 30.50 -9.68 1.71
C GLU A 98 31.29 -9.05 2.88
N ILE A 99 30.56 -8.50 3.85
CA ILE A 99 31.11 -8.27 5.18
C ILE A 99 31.03 -9.63 5.89
N SER A 100 32.15 -10.15 6.40
CA SER A 100 32.13 -11.37 7.21
C SER A 100 31.40 -11.07 8.51
N LEU A 101 30.13 -11.44 8.57
CA LEU A 101 29.27 -11.24 9.72
C LEU A 101 28.63 -12.56 10.15
N PRO A 102 28.30 -12.68 11.45
CA PRO A 102 27.62 -13.87 11.94
C PRO A 102 26.25 -13.99 11.28
N ARG A 103 26.02 -15.17 10.67
CA ARG A 103 24.73 -15.49 10.06
C ARG A 103 23.60 -15.28 11.06
N SER A 104 22.64 -14.47 10.65
CA SER A 104 21.52 -14.09 11.49
C SER A 104 20.24 -14.78 11.06
N LYS A 105 19.32 -14.94 12.00
CA LYS A 105 18.03 -15.59 11.75
C LYS A 105 16.89 -14.76 12.31
N PHE A 106 15.74 -14.85 11.64
CA PHE A 106 14.47 -14.31 12.11
C PHE A 106 13.38 -15.39 12.05
N SER A 107 12.34 -15.22 12.86
CA SER A 107 11.23 -16.17 12.93
C SER A 107 10.16 -15.82 11.89
N ALA A 108 10.00 -16.65 10.86
CA ALA A 108 8.98 -16.48 9.81
C ALA A 108 7.76 -17.38 10.03
N LEU A 109 6.67 -17.05 9.36
CA LEU A 109 5.50 -17.91 9.18
C LEU A 109 5.61 -18.61 7.83
N ILE A 110 5.44 -19.94 7.83
CA ILE A 110 5.47 -20.75 6.62
C ILE A 110 4.06 -21.29 6.36
N SER A 111 3.60 -21.16 5.12
CA SER A 111 2.32 -21.73 4.68
C SER A 111 2.40 -22.24 3.25
N GLY A 112 2.31 -23.57 3.12
CA GLY A 112 2.64 -24.23 1.85
C GLY A 112 4.11 -23.98 1.52
N GLU A 113 4.37 -23.44 0.33
CA GLU A 113 5.71 -23.08 -0.14
C GLU A 113 6.09 -21.63 0.17
N ARG A 114 5.18 -20.83 0.73
CA ARG A 114 5.40 -19.40 1.01
C ARG A 114 5.94 -19.21 2.42
N ALA A 115 7.01 -18.45 2.53
CA ALA A 115 7.52 -17.93 3.78
C ALA A 115 7.31 -16.43 3.84
N ALA A 116 6.87 -15.93 5.00
CA ALA A 116 6.60 -14.52 5.21
C ALA A 116 6.90 -14.08 6.64
N THR A 117 7.24 -12.81 6.78
CA THR A 117 7.40 -12.14 8.07
C THR A 117 6.09 -11.98 8.83
N ASP A 118 4.94 -12.10 8.17
CA ASP A 118 3.62 -12.08 8.80
C ASP A 118 2.55 -12.62 7.84
N HIS A 119 1.33 -12.83 8.33
CA HIS A 119 0.17 -13.21 7.51
C HIS A 119 -1.02 -12.30 7.81
N VAL A 120 -1.38 -11.46 6.85
CA VAL A 120 -2.42 -10.44 6.98
C VAL A 120 -3.56 -10.75 6.01
N GLY A 121 -4.79 -10.51 6.42
CA GLY A 121 -5.94 -10.47 5.51
C GLY A 121 -6.04 -9.10 4.86
N LEU A 122 -6.02 -9.05 3.53
CA LEU A 122 -6.13 -7.79 2.78
C LEU A 122 -7.55 -7.59 2.27
N VAL A 123 -8.15 -6.42 2.50
CA VAL A 123 -9.32 -5.95 1.76
C VAL A 123 -8.85 -4.86 0.81
N MET A 124 -8.76 -5.18 -0.48
CA MET A 124 -8.20 -4.29 -1.49
C MET A 124 -9.34 -3.57 -2.22
N PRO A 125 -9.63 -2.29 -1.92
CA PRO A 125 -10.56 -1.53 -2.75
C PRO A 125 -9.96 -1.36 -4.15
N THR A 126 -10.81 -1.35 -5.17
CA THR A 126 -10.39 -1.06 -6.55
C THR A 126 -10.57 0.41 -6.93
N SER A 127 -11.25 1.20 -6.08
CA SER A 127 -11.34 2.66 -6.23
C SER A 127 -11.55 3.40 -4.92
N LEU A 128 -11.48 4.73 -4.97
CA LEU A 128 -11.92 5.61 -3.88
C LEU A 128 -13.32 5.25 -3.38
N CYS A 129 -14.25 5.01 -4.30
CA CYS A 129 -15.67 4.77 -4.00
C CYS A 129 -15.90 3.54 -3.13
N SER A 130 -15.03 2.53 -3.20
CA SER A 130 -15.07 1.35 -2.33
C SER A 130 -14.13 1.42 -1.12
N GLY A 131 -13.28 2.45 -1.05
CA GLY A 131 -12.25 2.59 -0.02
C GLY A 131 -12.78 2.56 1.42
N GLN A 132 -13.76 3.40 1.74
CA GLN A 132 -14.30 3.43 3.10
C GLN A 132 -15.03 2.12 3.48
N VAL A 133 -15.72 1.50 2.53
CA VAL A 133 -16.37 0.21 2.78
C VAL A 133 -15.33 -0.88 2.99
N ALA A 134 -14.18 -0.82 2.31
CA ALA A 134 -13.07 -1.73 2.56
C ALA A 134 -12.50 -1.57 3.98
N GLU A 135 -12.39 -0.34 4.51
CA GLU A 135 -12.02 -0.10 5.91
C GLU A 135 -13.05 -0.67 6.88
N MET A 136 -14.35 -0.47 6.60
CA MET A 136 -15.44 -1.07 7.39
C MET A 136 -15.33 -2.60 7.39
N CYS A 137 -15.04 -3.23 6.25
CA CYS A 137 -14.77 -4.66 6.15
C CYS A 137 -13.57 -5.08 7.00
N ALA A 138 -12.41 -4.42 6.84
CA ALA A 138 -11.20 -4.78 7.59
C ALA A 138 -11.40 -4.64 9.11
N LYS A 139 -12.11 -3.59 9.54
CA LYS A 139 -12.50 -3.38 10.94
C LYS A 139 -13.46 -4.47 11.43
N HIS A 140 -14.52 -4.75 10.68
CA HIS A 140 -15.51 -5.78 11.02
C HIS A 140 -14.88 -7.16 11.21
N LEU A 141 -13.96 -7.53 10.29
CA LEU A 141 -13.22 -8.79 10.35
C LEU A 141 -12.28 -8.85 11.56
N SER A 142 -11.61 -7.73 11.87
CA SER A 142 -10.68 -7.62 13.01
C SER A 142 -11.41 -7.68 14.37
N ASP A 143 -12.51 -6.93 14.52
CA ASP A 143 -13.29 -6.89 15.76
C ASP A 143 -13.85 -8.28 16.12
N ARG A 144 -14.17 -9.09 15.10
CA ARG A 144 -14.67 -10.47 15.23
C ARG A 144 -13.57 -11.54 15.23
N LYS A 145 -12.30 -11.13 15.04
CA LYS A 145 -11.11 -12.01 15.01
C LYS A 145 -11.22 -13.17 14.02
N ILE A 146 -11.81 -12.93 12.84
CA ILE A 146 -12.00 -13.96 11.82
C ILE A 146 -10.63 -14.52 11.39
N GLY A 147 -10.45 -15.84 11.47
CA GLY A 147 -9.21 -16.51 11.05
C GLY A 147 -7.96 -16.24 11.90
N PHE A 148 -8.07 -15.55 13.05
CA PHE A 148 -6.90 -15.29 13.92
C PHE A 148 -6.35 -16.59 14.53
N ASP A 149 -7.22 -17.53 14.86
CA ASP A 149 -6.87 -18.89 15.29
C ASP A 149 -6.22 -19.74 14.18
N LYS A 150 -6.35 -19.29 12.93
CA LYS A 150 -5.74 -19.89 11.73
C LYS A 150 -4.49 -19.14 11.25
N GLY A 151 -3.99 -18.21 12.05
CA GLY A 151 -2.71 -17.54 11.83
C GLY A 151 -2.77 -16.28 10.97
N ILE A 152 -3.95 -15.66 10.84
CA ILE A 152 -4.07 -14.26 10.39
C ILE A 152 -3.74 -13.35 11.58
N SER A 153 -2.79 -12.42 11.43
CA SER A 153 -2.39 -11.49 12.49
C SER A 153 -3.29 -10.26 12.59
N GLY A 154 -3.98 -9.91 11.50
CA GLY A 154 -4.90 -8.79 11.41
C GLY A 154 -5.43 -8.58 10.01
N TYR A 155 -6.31 -7.59 9.86
CA TYR A 155 -6.84 -7.15 8.57
C TYR A 155 -6.41 -5.73 8.25
N VAL A 156 -6.17 -5.47 6.97
CA VAL A 156 -5.82 -4.14 6.47
C VAL A 156 -6.65 -3.83 5.22
N ALA A 157 -7.09 -2.58 5.11
CA ALA A 157 -7.58 -2.01 3.87
C ALA A 157 -6.55 -1.03 3.33
N LEU A 158 -6.27 -1.09 2.02
CA LEU A 158 -5.36 -0.17 1.35
C LEU A 158 -6.16 0.85 0.56
N VAL A 159 -6.71 1.84 1.26
CA VAL A 159 -7.56 2.88 0.65
C VAL A 159 -6.73 3.84 -0.19
N HIS A 160 -7.18 4.12 -1.41
CA HIS A 160 -6.51 5.02 -2.34
C HIS A 160 -7.52 5.79 -3.19
N THR A 161 -7.04 6.78 -3.96
CA THR A 161 -7.91 7.59 -4.83
C THR A 161 -7.98 7.13 -6.28
N GLU A 162 -7.15 6.17 -6.69
CA GLU A 162 -7.04 5.75 -8.09
C GLU A 162 -8.03 4.64 -8.47
N GLY A 163 -8.14 4.30 -9.76
CA GLY A 163 -9.00 3.22 -10.29
C GLY A 163 -10.09 3.67 -11.27
N CYS A 164 -10.88 4.69 -10.92
CA CYS A 164 -11.90 5.26 -11.82
C CYS A 164 -11.33 6.29 -12.79
N GLY A 165 -10.46 7.18 -12.29
CA GLY A 165 -9.97 8.35 -13.04
C GLY A 165 -8.61 8.18 -13.71
N MET A 166 -8.03 6.99 -13.69
CA MET A 166 -6.68 6.81 -14.24
C MET A 166 -6.68 6.97 -15.77
N ALA A 167 -5.97 7.98 -16.24
CA ALA A 167 -5.87 8.32 -17.66
C ALA A 167 -4.49 7.94 -18.22
N GLY A 168 -4.50 7.19 -19.32
CA GLY A 168 -3.30 6.81 -20.06
C GLY A 168 -2.72 5.44 -19.68
N GLU A 169 -2.13 4.78 -20.68
CA GLU A 169 -1.60 3.41 -20.60
C GLU A 169 -0.52 3.24 -19.51
N MET A 170 0.35 4.24 -19.35
CA MET A 170 1.42 4.20 -18.34
C MET A 170 0.86 4.22 -16.92
N ALA A 171 -0.12 5.09 -16.65
CA ALA A 171 -0.70 5.24 -15.32
C ALA A 171 -1.53 3.99 -14.95
N GLU A 172 -2.28 3.45 -15.90
CA GLU A 172 -3.07 2.23 -15.73
C GLU A 172 -2.19 0.99 -15.51
N SER A 173 -1.16 0.79 -16.33
CA SER A 173 -0.24 -0.36 -16.18
C SER A 173 0.60 -0.29 -14.90
N MET A 174 0.95 0.91 -14.44
CA MET A 174 1.61 1.11 -13.15
C MET A 174 0.65 0.79 -12.00
N TYR A 175 -0.59 1.24 -12.07
CA TYR A 175 -1.62 0.92 -11.10
C TYR A 175 -1.87 -0.58 -11.03
N SER A 176 -2.17 -1.25 -12.15
CA SER A 176 -2.47 -2.69 -12.17
C SER A 176 -1.30 -3.53 -11.67
N ARG A 177 -0.07 -3.22 -12.11
CA ARG A 177 1.16 -3.85 -11.61
C ARG A 177 1.30 -3.73 -10.10
N THR A 178 1.10 -2.53 -9.56
CA THR A 178 1.26 -2.29 -8.13
C THR A 178 0.13 -2.97 -7.33
N MET A 179 -1.11 -2.96 -7.83
CA MET A 179 -2.24 -3.73 -7.27
C MET A 179 -1.92 -5.22 -7.18
N VAL A 180 -1.46 -5.84 -8.28
CA VAL A 180 -1.07 -7.25 -8.33
C VAL A 180 0.09 -7.54 -7.36
N GLY A 181 1.04 -6.60 -7.25
CA GLY A 181 2.12 -6.64 -6.25
C GLY A 181 1.61 -6.78 -4.82
N TYR A 182 0.60 -5.99 -4.44
CA TYR A 182 -0.04 -6.09 -3.13
C TYR A 182 -0.86 -7.37 -2.94
N LEU A 183 -1.64 -7.78 -3.95
CA LEU A 183 -2.43 -9.01 -3.90
C LEU A 183 -1.54 -10.25 -3.70
N THR A 184 -0.32 -10.23 -4.26
CA THR A 184 0.65 -11.33 -4.18
C THR A 184 1.78 -11.08 -3.19
N HIS A 185 1.66 -10.05 -2.36
CA HIS A 185 2.67 -9.66 -1.39
C HIS A 185 2.93 -10.80 -0.40
N PRO A 186 4.20 -11.12 -0.02
CA PRO A 186 4.49 -12.24 0.88
C PRO A 186 3.68 -12.23 2.18
N ARG A 187 3.49 -11.03 2.76
CA ARG A 187 2.66 -10.83 3.96
C ARG A 187 1.16 -11.03 3.78
N VAL A 188 0.64 -11.00 2.56
CA VAL A 188 -0.81 -11.15 2.31
C VAL A 188 -1.12 -12.63 2.18
N ARG A 189 -1.88 -13.14 3.15
CA ARG A 189 -2.28 -14.55 3.16
C ARG A 189 -3.47 -14.79 2.23
N TYR A 190 -4.48 -13.93 2.33
CA TYR A 190 -5.66 -13.91 1.46
C TYR A 190 -6.04 -12.46 1.19
N ALA A 191 -6.58 -12.18 0.02
CA ALA A 191 -7.06 -10.85 -0.35
C ALA A 191 -8.51 -10.90 -0.83
N LEU A 192 -9.34 -9.95 -0.40
CA LEU A 192 -10.67 -9.71 -0.94
C LEU A 192 -10.61 -8.43 -1.75
N LEU A 193 -10.86 -8.50 -3.05
CA LEU A 193 -11.01 -7.30 -3.87
C LEU A 193 -12.44 -6.77 -3.74
N LEU A 194 -12.54 -5.46 -3.54
CA LEU A 194 -13.80 -4.78 -3.33
C LEU A 194 -13.98 -3.63 -4.31
N GLU A 195 -14.89 -3.81 -5.25
CA GLU A 195 -15.30 -2.75 -6.17
C GLU A 195 -16.57 -2.05 -5.68
N HIS A 196 -16.76 -0.82 -6.16
CA HIS A 196 -18.07 -0.20 -6.11
C HIS A 196 -18.97 -0.70 -7.24
N GLY A 197 -18.39 -0.97 -8.43
CA GLY A 197 -19.09 -1.54 -9.60
C GLY A 197 -19.30 -0.60 -10.78
N CYS A 198 -18.83 0.66 -10.69
CA CYS A 198 -18.91 1.65 -11.77
C CYS A 198 -17.53 2.11 -12.28
N GLU A 199 -16.48 1.42 -11.83
CA GLU A 199 -15.09 1.79 -12.03
C GLU A 199 -14.56 1.28 -13.36
N LYS A 200 -13.49 1.91 -13.86
CA LYS A 200 -12.77 1.39 -15.04
C LYS A 200 -12.01 0.10 -14.69
N THR A 201 -11.28 0.10 -13.59
CA THR A 201 -10.46 -1.04 -13.13
C THR A 201 -11.23 -1.94 -12.16
N HIS A 202 -12.39 -2.43 -12.60
CA HIS A 202 -13.27 -3.31 -11.81
C HIS A 202 -12.65 -4.71 -11.55
N ASN A 203 -13.32 -5.54 -10.77
CA ASN A 203 -12.85 -6.88 -10.39
C ASN A 203 -12.44 -7.73 -11.61
N ASP A 204 -13.25 -7.76 -12.67
CA ASP A 204 -12.91 -8.55 -13.87
C ASP A 204 -11.68 -8.03 -14.62
N TYR A 205 -11.39 -6.72 -14.55
CA TYR A 205 -10.14 -6.18 -15.09
C TYR A 205 -8.94 -6.77 -14.34
N LEU A 206 -8.97 -6.78 -13.00
CA LEU A 206 -7.87 -7.36 -12.22
C LEU A 206 -7.79 -8.89 -12.30
N LYS A 207 -8.92 -9.60 -12.50
CA LYS A 207 -8.87 -11.03 -12.84
C LYS A 207 -8.07 -11.26 -14.12
N ASN A 208 -8.33 -10.47 -15.16
CA ASN A 208 -7.60 -10.59 -16.43
C ASN A 208 -6.10 -10.28 -16.26
N GLU A 209 -5.74 -9.27 -15.47
CA GLU A 209 -4.32 -8.96 -15.17
C GLU A 209 -3.63 -10.11 -14.42
N LEU A 210 -4.30 -10.74 -13.45
CA LEU A 210 -3.80 -11.89 -12.71
C LEU A 210 -3.65 -13.12 -13.62
N ASP A 211 -4.66 -13.38 -14.47
CA ASP A 211 -4.63 -14.49 -15.43
C ASP A 211 -3.52 -14.31 -16.46
N ALA A 212 -3.32 -13.08 -16.97
CA ALA A 212 -2.22 -12.75 -17.88
C ALA A 212 -0.84 -12.93 -17.25
N ALA A 213 -0.73 -12.72 -15.93
CA ALA A 213 0.47 -12.99 -15.15
C ALA A 213 0.62 -14.46 -14.70
N GLY A 214 -0.35 -15.33 -15.01
CA GLY A 214 -0.35 -16.73 -14.60
C GLY A 214 -0.54 -16.93 -13.09
N ILE A 215 -1.16 -15.98 -12.40
CA ILE A 215 -1.38 -16.00 -10.96
C ILE A 215 -2.72 -16.65 -10.64
N SER A 216 -2.71 -17.69 -9.82
CA SER A 216 -3.94 -18.34 -9.35
C SER A 216 -4.80 -17.38 -8.52
N THR A 217 -6.09 -17.33 -8.83
CA THR A 217 -7.08 -16.52 -8.11
C THR A 217 -7.71 -17.22 -6.90
N THR A 218 -7.23 -18.43 -6.55
CA THR A 218 -7.80 -19.26 -5.48
C THR A 218 -7.70 -18.63 -4.09
N ASP A 219 -6.71 -17.76 -3.86
CA ASP A 219 -6.52 -17.02 -2.61
C ASP A 219 -7.23 -15.65 -2.60
N PHE A 220 -8.02 -15.36 -3.65
CA PHE A 220 -8.69 -14.07 -3.83
C PHE A 220 -10.22 -14.19 -3.77
N GLY A 221 -10.82 -13.30 -2.98
CA GLY A 221 -12.25 -13.08 -2.93
C GLY A 221 -12.62 -11.90 -3.81
N TRP A 222 -13.89 -11.85 -4.21
CA TRP A 222 -14.41 -10.79 -5.07
C TRP A 222 -15.76 -10.32 -4.52
N ALA A 223 -15.90 -9.02 -4.31
CA ALA A 223 -17.12 -8.38 -3.83
C ALA A 223 -17.37 -7.07 -4.58
N SER A 224 -18.63 -6.69 -4.70
CA SER A 224 -19.11 -5.51 -5.40
C SER A 224 -20.25 -4.85 -4.63
N ILE A 225 -20.06 -3.61 -4.18
CA ILE A 225 -21.06 -2.90 -3.36
C ILE A 225 -22.39 -2.77 -4.10
N GLN A 226 -22.36 -2.42 -5.39
CA GLN A 226 -23.59 -2.29 -6.17
C GLN A 226 -24.25 -3.63 -6.51
N MET A 227 -23.46 -4.67 -6.79
CA MET A 227 -24.01 -5.95 -7.27
C MET A 227 -24.39 -6.90 -6.13
N ASP A 228 -23.75 -6.81 -4.97
CA ASP A 228 -24.02 -7.65 -3.79
C ASP A 228 -25.07 -7.03 -2.84
N GLY A 229 -25.64 -5.89 -3.20
CA GLY A 229 -26.77 -5.30 -2.46
C GLY A 229 -26.36 -4.46 -1.25
N GLY A 230 -25.36 -3.61 -1.42
CA GLY A 230 -25.03 -2.57 -0.45
C GLY A 230 -24.04 -3.01 0.62
N ILE A 231 -23.82 -2.11 1.58
CA ILE A 231 -22.69 -2.20 2.51
C ILE A 231 -22.84 -3.40 3.45
N ASP A 232 -24.02 -3.59 4.03
CA ASP A 232 -24.29 -4.65 5.01
C ASP A 232 -24.11 -6.06 4.42
N ASN A 233 -24.47 -6.25 3.16
CA ASN A 233 -24.34 -7.55 2.50
C ASN A 233 -22.88 -7.85 2.16
N VAL A 234 -22.14 -6.84 1.68
CA VAL A 234 -20.70 -6.96 1.44
C VAL A 234 -19.95 -7.33 2.73
N LEU A 235 -20.28 -6.71 3.87
CA LEU A 235 -19.64 -7.05 5.16
C LEU A 235 -19.86 -8.53 5.53
N LYS A 236 -21.09 -9.04 5.34
CA LYS A 236 -21.42 -10.46 5.58
C LYS A 236 -20.73 -11.40 4.60
N LEU A 237 -20.64 -11.00 3.33
CA LEU A 237 -19.94 -11.77 2.29
C LEU A 237 -18.46 -11.86 2.59
N ALA A 238 -17.81 -10.74 2.92
CA ALA A 238 -16.41 -10.70 3.33
C ALA A 238 -16.15 -11.61 4.53
N GLU A 239 -16.97 -11.53 5.57
CA GLU A 239 -16.88 -12.39 6.76
C GLU A 239 -17.00 -13.87 6.39
N SER A 240 -18.01 -14.23 5.60
CA SER A 240 -18.26 -15.61 5.18
C SER A 240 -17.10 -16.16 4.36
N TRP A 241 -16.60 -15.37 3.41
CA TRP A 241 -15.49 -15.76 2.55
C TRP A 241 -14.20 -15.98 3.34
N PHE A 242 -13.78 -15.01 4.18
CA PHE A 242 -12.58 -15.17 5.01
C PHE A 242 -12.71 -16.31 6.02
N THR A 243 -13.90 -16.53 6.59
CA THR A 243 -14.16 -17.65 7.51
C THR A 243 -13.95 -18.99 6.80
N GLN A 244 -14.57 -19.16 5.63
CA GLN A 244 -14.45 -20.38 4.83
C GLN A 244 -12.99 -20.61 4.40
N LYS A 245 -12.35 -19.59 3.80
CA LYS A 245 -10.99 -19.69 3.27
C LYS A 245 -9.97 -20.02 4.37
N SER A 246 -10.14 -19.44 5.56
CA SER A 246 -9.30 -19.73 6.72
C SER A 246 -9.52 -21.14 7.27
N ALA A 247 -10.75 -21.67 7.21
CA ALA A 247 -11.07 -23.03 7.67
C ALA A 247 -10.51 -24.12 6.74
N GLU A 248 -10.47 -23.86 5.44
CA GLU A 248 -9.95 -24.79 4.42
C GLU A 248 -8.42 -24.87 4.40
N SER A 249 -7.74 -23.86 4.96
CA SER A 249 -6.28 -23.75 4.89
C SER A 249 -5.59 -24.26 6.15
N PRO A 250 -4.43 -24.93 6.03
CA PRO A 250 -3.66 -25.30 7.21
C PRO A 250 -3.14 -24.06 7.94
N SER A 251 -3.04 -24.16 9.26
CA SER A 251 -2.39 -23.15 10.09
C SER A 251 -0.91 -23.02 9.71
N PRO A 252 -0.34 -21.80 9.74
CA PRO A 252 1.07 -21.60 9.47
C PRO A 252 1.95 -22.28 10.53
N ILE A 253 3.15 -22.70 10.12
CA ILE A 253 4.19 -23.13 11.04
C ILE A 253 5.20 -22.00 11.24
N VAL A 254 5.79 -21.96 12.43
CA VAL A 254 6.86 -21.00 12.75
C VAL A 254 8.20 -21.65 12.49
N ALA A 255 9.07 -20.99 11.72
CA ALA A 255 10.41 -21.50 11.42
C ALA A 255 11.44 -20.36 11.40
N ASP A 256 12.68 -20.67 11.79
CA ASP A 256 13.79 -19.73 11.69
C ASP A 256 14.33 -19.67 10.26
N MET A 257 14.39 -18.48 9.69
CA MET A 257 14.90 -18.19 8.34
C MET A 257 16.14 -17.30 8.37
N GLN A 258 16.96 -17.41 7.33
CA GLN A 258 18.14 -16.57 7.14
C GLN A 258 17.77 -15.26 6.44
N LEU A 259 18.64 -14.25 6.50
CA LEU A 259 18.43 -12.97 5.81
C LEU A 259 18.25 -13.11 4.29
N SER A 260 18.72 -14.23 3.71
CA SER A 260 18.49 -14.60 2.31
C SER A 260 17.02 -14.60 1.88
N SER A 261 16.10 -14.76 2.83
CA SER A 261 14.66 -14.79 2.59
C SER A 261 13.97 -13.47 2.89
N LEU A 262 14.72 -12.42 3.23
CA LEU A 262 14.18 -11.11 3.62
C LEU A 262 14.28 -10.12 2.46
N SER A 263 13.21 -9.35 2.26
CA SER A 263 13.17 -8.22 1.33
C SER A 263 12.90 -6.92 2.09
N VAL A 264 13.79 -5.93 1.96
CA VAL A 264 13.74 -4.66 2.70
C VAL A 264 13.73 -3.47 1.75
N GLY A 265 12.78 -2.55 1.93
CA GLY A 265 12.81 -1.25 1.28
C GLY A 265 13.55 -0.23 2.14
N LEU A 266 14.41 0.59 1.54
CA LEU A 266 15.16 1.63 2.24
C LEU A 266 14.88 3.00 1.62
N VAL A 267 14.46 3.96 2.45
CA VAL A 267 14.16 5.34 2.04
C VAL A 267 14.93 6.30 2.94
N ALA A 268 15.40 7.41 2.39
CA ALA A 268 15.97 8.50 3.16
C ALA A 268 15.42 9.83 2.66
N THR A 269 14.99 10.67 3.61
CA THR A 269 14.44 12.00 3.31
C THR A 269 15.32 13.08 3.93
N GLY A 270 15.80 14.01 3.09
CA GLY A 270 16.68 15.11 3.48
C GLY A 270 18.13 14.70 3.81
N PRO A 271 18.94 15.66 4.29
CA PRO A 271 20.36 15.46 4.50
C PRO A 271 20.68 14.36 5.53
N ILE A 272 21.63 13.49 5.18
CA ILE A 272 22.11 12.39 6.02
C ILE A 272 23.57 12.59 6.42
N SER A 273 23.91 12.33 7.68
CA SER A 273 25.30 12.38 8.14
C SER A 273 26.11 11.19 7.61
N GLU A 274 27.45 11.33 7.62
CA GLU A 274 28.33 10.27 7.13
C GLU A 274 28.22 8.96 7.95
N ASN A 275 28.05 9.07 9.26
CA ASN A 275 27.90 7.93 10.16
C ASN A 275 26.59 7.18 9.88
N CYS A 276 25.46 7.89 9.78
CA CYS A 276 24.16 7.29 9.48
C CYS A 276 24.16 6.60 8.11
N ALA A 277 24.77 7.23 7.10
CA ALA A 277 24.91 6.66 5.78
C ALA A 277 25.78 5.38 5.78
N THR A 278 26.84 5.35 6.60
CA THR A 278 27.69 4.17 6.78
C THR A 278 26.91 3.01 7.40
N SER A 279 26.10 3.26 8.42
CA SER A 279 25.27 2.21 9.04
C SER A 279 24.25 1.63 8.06
N LEU A 280 23.59 2.47 7.25
CA LEU A 280 22.63 2.01 6.24
C LEU A 280 23.30 1.23 5.09
N ALA A 281 24.54 1.59 4.72
CA ALA A 281 25.36 0.80 3.79
C ALA A 281 25.71 -0.57 4.36
N GLY A 282 26.08 -0.62 5.65
CA GLY A 282 26.35 -1.86 6.37
C GLY A 282 25.15 -2.80 6.40
N LEU A 283 23.95 -2.29 6.70
CA LEU A 283 22.71 -3.07 6.67
C LEU A 283 22.42 -3.60 5.26
N THR A 284 22.63 -2.77 4.24
CA THR A 284 22.40 -3.17 2.84
C THR A 284 23.32 -4.34 2.46
N ARG A 285 24.61 -4.25 2.80
CA ARG A 285 25.59 -5.32 2.55
C ARG A 285 25.33 -6.59 3.36
N GLN A 286 24.80 -6.48 4.58
CA GLN A 286 24.38 -7.62 5.38
C GLN A 286 23.29 -8.44 4.68
N ILE A 287 22.21 -7.77 4.30
CA ILE A 287 21.04 -8.45 3.73
C ILE A 287 21.38 -9.01 2.35
N VAL A 288 21.94 -8.20 1.46
CA VAL A 288 22.25 -8.62 0.09
C VAL A 288 23.41 -9.63 0.06
N GLY A 289 24.39 -9.49 0.96
CA GLY A 289 25.51 -10.43 1.09
C GLY A 289 25.08 -11.83 1.54
N GLU A 290 24.01 -11.95 2.34
CA GLU A 290 23.40 -13.25 2.66
C GLU A 290 22.45 -13.76 1.56
N GLY A 291 22.24 -13.01 0.47
CA GLY A 291 21.38 -13.37 -0.65
C GLY A 291 19.95 -12.85 -0.55
N GLY A 292 19.68 -11.89 0.35
CA GLY A 292 18.40 -11.21 0.48
C GLY A 292 18.24 -10.06 -0.52
N THR A 293 17.16 -9.29 -0.36
CA THR A 293 16.81 -8.19 -1.27
C THR A 293 16.77 -6.86 -0.54
N VAL A 294 17.38 -5.83 -1.13
CA VAL A 294 17.26 -4.44 -0.69
C VAL A 294 16.85 -3.57 -1.87
N ILE A 295 15.81 -2.76 -1.69
CA ILE A 295 15.23 -1.92 -2.75
C ILE A 295 15.20 -0.46 -2.31
N LEU A 296 15.79 0.43 -3.10
CA LEU A 296 15.74 1.88 -2.89
C LEU A 296 14.93 2.55 -4.01
N PRO A 297 14.21 3.65 -3.72
CA PRO A 297 13.67 4.51 -4.77
C PRO A 297 14.78 5.28 -5.48
N GLU A 298 14.64 5.58 -6.77
CA GLU A 298 15.69 6.22 -7.58
C GLU A 298 16.13 7.61 -7.09
N ASP A 299 15.23 8.34 -6.43
CA ASP A 299 15.44 9.66 -5.85
C ASP A 299 15.90 9.62 -4.39
N CYS A 300 16.28 8.45 -3.87
CA CYS A 300 16.75 8.30 -2.50
C CYS A 300 18.02 9.13 -2.22
N GLU A 301 17.98 9.95 -1.16
CA GLU A 301 19.09 10.81 -0.72
C GLU A 301 20.39 10.05 -0.41
N LEU A 302 20.29 8.73 -0.16
CA LEU A 302 21.45 7.86 0.03
C LEU A 302 22.39 7.83 -1.18
N PHE A 303 21.87 8.02 -2.40
CA PHE A 303 22.71 8.14 -3.60
C PHE A 303 23.53 9.43 -3.64
N GLY A 304 23.13 10.48 -2.91
CA GLY A 304 23.93 11.69 -2.71
C GLY A 304 25.09 11.48 -1.73
N SER A 305 25.01 10.48 -0.85
CA SER A 305 25.98 10.23 0.20
C SER A 305 27.20 9.44 -0.28
N LYS A 306 28.39 10.05 -0.18
CA LYS A 306 29.66 9.38 -0.52
C LYS A 306 29.91 8.13 0.35
N PRO A 307 29.75 8.17 1.69
CA PRO A 307 29.88 6.97 2.52
C PRO A 307 28.93 5.84 2.11
N PHE A 308 27.66 6.14 1.80
CA PHE A 308 26.73 5.09 1.37
C PHE A 308 27.17 4.46 0.05
N ARG A 309 27.49 5.31 -0.95
CA ARG A 309 27.90 4.83 -2.27
C ARG A 309 29.18 4.01 -2.21
N ALA A 310 30.26 4.57 -1.66
CA ALA A 310 31.55 3.89 -1.56
C ALA A 310 31.47 2.67 -0.63
N GLY A 311 30.54 2.67 0.32
CA GLY A 311 30.29 1.56 1.22
C GLY A 311 29.41 0.46 0.63
N THR A 312 28.69 0.69 -0.47
CA THR A 312 27.65 -0.24 -0.99
C THR A 312 27.85 -0.62 -2.44
N ILE A 313 27.89 0.32 -3.38
CA ILE A 313 27.77 0.05 -4.83
C ILE A 313 29.13 0.08 -5.52
N GLU A 314 29.41 -0.89 -6.38
CA GLU A 314 30.68 -0.93 -7.13
C GLU A 314 30.77 0.17 -8.19
N ALA A 315 29.64 0.52 -8.79
CA ALA A 315 29.51 1.55 -9.79
C ALA A 315 28.17 2.28 -9.64
N VAL A 316 28.15 3.56 -10.01
CA VAL A 316 26.89 4.32 -10.09
C VAL A 316 26.07 3.75 -11.25
N PRO A 317 24.83 3.31 -11.01
CA PRO A 317 24.00 2.72 -12.05
C PRO A 317 23.60 3.75 -13.10
N SER A 318 23.56 3.32 -14.37
CA SER A 318 23.13 4.15 -15.51
C SER A 318 21.61 4.18 -15.72
N ALA A 319 20.88 3.27 -15.08
CA ALA A 319 19.43 3.14 -15.14
C ALA A 319 18.91 2.44 -13.88
N THR A 320 17.61 2.57 -13.62
CA THR A 320 16.93 1.82 -12.56
C THR A 320 16.83 0.34 -12.91
N THR A 321 16.58 -0.50 -11.91
CA THR A 321 16.46 -1.95 -12.10
C THR A 321 15.02 -2.43 -12.12
N LEU A 322 14.10 -1.68 -11.50
CA LEU A 322 12.67 -2.02 -11.39
C LEU A 322 11.81 -0.84 -11.82
N LEU A 323 10.69 -1.14 -12.50
CA LEU A 323 9.57 -0.22 -12.66
C LEU A 323 8.90 0.03 -11.31
N TYR A 324 8.13 1.11 -11.19
CA TYR A 324 7.36 1.38 -9.97
C TYR A 324 6.40 0.21 -9.69
N GLY A 325 6.46 -0.32 -8.46
CA GLY A 325 5.64 -1.47 -8.03
C GLY A 325 6.04 -2.81 -8.65
N GLN A 326 7.15 -2.89 -9.40
CA GLN A 326 7.59 -4.15 -10.00
C GLN A 326 8.29 -5.05 -8.97
N ARG A 327 7.81 -6.30 -8.86
CA ARG A 327 8.49 -7.34 -8.09
C ARG A 327 9.80 -7.74 -8.75
N PRO A 328 10.91 -7.87 -8.00
CA PRO A 328 12.16 -8.38 -8.56
C PRO A 328 12.06 -9.88 -8.87
N ASP A 329 12.58 -10.29 -10.03
CA ASP A 329 12.63 -11.71 -10.44
C ASP A 329 13.70 -12.52 -9.68
N ARG A 330 14.69 -11.83 -9.10
CA ARG A 330 15.79 -12.43 -8.35
C ARG A 330 16.18 -11.54 -7.17
N PRO A 331 16.70 -12.11 -6.07
CA PRO A 331 17.22 -11.31 -4.97
C PRO A 331 18.42 -10.45 -5.35
N GLY A 332 18.63 -9.38 -4.59
CA GLY A 332 19.79 -8.50 -4.74
C GLY A 332 19.52 -7.05 -4.36
N PHE A 333 20.45 -6.17 -4.73
CA PHE A 333 20.30 -4.73 -4.57
C PHE A 333 19.60 -4.13 -5.79
N HIS A 334 18.44 -3.53 -5.60
CA HIS A 334 17.61 -2.97 -6.66
C HIS A 334 17.31 -1.49 -6.44
N ILE A 335 17.12 -0.79 -7.56
CA ILE A 335 16.59 0.56 -7.61
C ILE A 335 15.27 0.54 -8.34
N MET A 336 14.21 1.00 -7.66
CA MET A 336 12.89 1.20 -8.22
C MET A 336 12.78 2.63 -8.75
N GLU A 337 12.32 2.81 -9.99
CA GLU A 337 11.98 4.15 -10.48
C GLU A 337 10.87 4.78 -9.64
N THR A 338 10.86 6.11 -9.58
CA THR A 338 9.82 6.89 -8.91
C THR A 338 9.24 7.89 -9.89
N GLN A 339 7.93 8.08 -9.82
CA GLN A 339 7.23 9.09 -10.62
C GLN A 339 6.79 10.26 -9.73
N THR A 340 7.37 10.32 -8.52
CA THR A 340 6.98 11.19 -7.41
C THR A 340 8.09 11.33 -6.38
N ASP A 341 8.08 12.43 -5.62
CA ASP A 341 8.89 12.71 -4.43
C ASP A 341 8.06 12.58 -3.14
N HIS A 342 6.76 12.31 -3.26
CA HIS A 342 5.89 12.17 -2.11
C HIS A 342 6.14 10.82 -1.45
N TRP A 343 6.61 10.82 -0.20
CA TRP A 343 7.07 9.60 0.46
C TRP A 343 5.98 8.53 0.55
N VAL A 344 4.71 8.87 0.83
CA VAL A 344 3.62 7.86 0.90
C VAL A 344 3.47 7.11 -0.43
N GLU A 345 3.61 7.83 -1.55
CA GLU A 345 3.53 7.20 -2.87
C GLU A 345 4.79 6.34 -3.11
N ILE A 346 5.97 6.83 -2.75
CA ILE A 346 7.20 6.03 -2.83
C ILE A 346 7.08 4.74 -2.00
N LEU A 347 6.59 4.82 -0.76
CA LEU A 347 6.35 3.67 0.11
C LEU A 347 5.33 2.71 -0.51
N THR A 348 4.30 3.25 -1.17
CA THR A 348 3.29 2.45 -1.89
C THR A 348 3.93 1.69 -3.05
N GLY A 349 4.81 2.33 -3.83
CA GLY A 349 5.56 1.66 -4.89
C GLY A 349 6.48 0.56 -4.34
N LEU A 350 7.25 0.87 -3.29
CA LEU A 350 8.13 -0.10 -2.64
C LEU A 350 7.34 -1.30 -2.13
N GLY A 351 6.19 -1.09 -1.49
CA GLY A 351 5.36 -2.19 -1.05
C GLY A 351 4.81 -3.04 -2.18
N GLY A 352 4.48 -2.45 -3.33
CA GLY A 352 4.10 -3.22 -4.53
C GLY A 352 5.20 -4.15 -5.03
N THR A 353 6.47 -3.86 -4.76
CA THR A 353 7.59 -4.75 -5.11
C THR A 353 7.68 -6.00 -4.23
N GLY A 354 6.94 -6.05 -3.11
CA GLY A 354 6.94 -7.17 -2.16
C GLY A 354 7.96 -7.05 -1.02
N VAL A 355 8.48 -5.85 -0.73
CA VAL A 355 9.32 -5.65 0.46
C VAL A 355 8.51 -5.91 1.73
N GLU A 356 9.06 -6.70 2.62
CA GLU A 356 8.35 -7.13 3.83
C GLU A 356 8.54 -6.18 5.01
N LEU A 357 9.60 -5.37 4.96
CA LEU A 357 9.94 -4.34 5.94
C LEU A 357 10.42 -3.08 5.22
N LEU A 358 10.22 -1.95 5.85
CA LEU A 358 10.75 -0.66 5.44
C LEU A 358 11.70 -0.11 6.51
N VAL A 359 12.78 0.52 6.07
CA VAL A 359 13.64 1.36 6.93
C VAL A 359 13.63 2.76 6.32
N ALA A 360 13.25 3.76 7.11
CA ALA A 360 13.12 5.13 6.68
C ALA A 360 14.02 6.04 7.52
N TYR A 361 14.96 6.73 6.88
CA TYR A 361 15.71 7.80 7.50
C TYR A 361 14.94 9.13 7.42
N ALA A 362 14.68 9.72 8.58
CA ALA A 362 13.90 10.94 8.75
C ALA A 362 14.80 12.11 9.20
N ALA A 363 15.21 13.00 8.29
CA ALA A 363 16.10 14.12 8.65
C ALA A 363 15.41 15.24 9.43
N LYS A 364 14.12 15.50 9.16
CA LYS A 364 13.42 16.68 9.68
C LYS A 364 12.32 16.33 10.66
N HIS A 365 11.40 15.46 10.25
CA HIS A 365 10.25 15.02 11.03
C HIS A 365 9.96 13.54 10.71
N PRO A 366 9.25 12.82 11.60
CA PRO A 366 8.74 11.50 11.32
C PRO A 366 7.88 11.48 10.05
N LEU A 367 7.96 10.39 9.31
CA LEU A 367 7.19 10.12 8.11
C LEU A 367 5.94 9.30 8.45
N GLN A 368 4.90 9.44 7.64
CA GLN A 368 3.80 8.47 7.67
C GLN A 368 4.32 7.11 7.20
N GLY A 369 4.05 6.07 7.98
CA GLY A 369 4.39 4.70 7.64
C GLY A 369 3.41 4.08 6.66
N HIS A 370 3.55 2.77 6.44
CA HIS A 370 2.70 2.00 5.55
C HIS A 370 1.73 1.10 6.35
N PRO A 371 0.44 0.98 5.98
CA PRO A 371 -0.54 0.23 6.76
C PRO A 371 -0.31 -1.30 6.76
N LEU A 372 0.18 -1.86 5.65
CA LEU A 372 0.50 -3.29 5.53
C LEU A 372 1.94 -3.65 5.95
N ILE A 373 2.89 -2.73 5.74
CA ILE A 373 4.32 -3.04 5.78
C ILE A 373 4.94 -2.25 6.93
N PRO A 374 5.51 -2.91 7.94
CA PRO A 374 6.08 -2.22 9.08
C PRO A 374 7.34 -1.44 8.67
N MET A 375 7.45 -0.22 9.18
CA MET A 375 8.52 0.72 8.82
C MET A 375 9.25 1.21 10.07
N LEU A 376 10.56 0.93 10.19
CA LEU A 376 11.42 1.58 11.20
C LEU A 376 11.73 3.00 10.77
N GLN A 377 11.55 3.93 11.69
CA GLN A 377 12.00 5.29 11.53
C GLN A 377 13.30 5.52 12.29
N VAL A 378 14.33 5.92 11.55
CA VAL A 378 15.66 6.17 12.11
C VAL A 378 16.07 7.62 11.85
N SER A 379 16.77 8.25 12.79
CA SER A 379 17.32 9.58 12.57
C SER A 379 18.62 9.82 13.32
N GLY A 380 19.58 10.47 12.66
CA GLY A 380 20.76 11.05 13.29
C GLY A 380 20.64 12.57 13.48
N SER A 381 19.56 13.19 13.03
CA SER A 381 19.40 14.64 13.02
C SER A 381 19.07 15.18 14.40
N ALA A 382 19.91 16.08 14.92
CA ALA A 382 19.71 16.69 16.24
C ALA A 382 18.36 17.40 16.38
N SER A 383 17.89 18.07 15.32
CA SER A 383 16.59 18.73 15.33
C SER A 383 15.43 17.74 15.32
N CYS A 384 15.53 16.66 14.54
CA CYS A 384 14.50 15.63 14.52
C CYS A 384 14.38 14.97 15.90
N LYS A 385 15.51 14.64 16.53
CA LYS A 385 15.57 14.08 17.88
C LYS A 385 14.93 15.00 18.92
N SER A 386 15.30 16.28 18.92
CA SER A 386 14.83 17.22 19.95
C SER A 386 13.32 17.44 19.94
N PHE A 387 12.69 17.36 18.77
CA PHE A 387 11.25 17.62 18.62
C PHE A 387 10.40 16.34 18.48
N HIS A 388 10.99 15.23 18.05
CA HIS A 388 10.27 14.05 17.60
C HIS A 388 10.89 12.71 18.02
N GLY A 389 11.86 12.67 18.95
CA GLY A 389 12.51 11.42 19.38
C GLY A 389 11.54 10.33 19.85
N ASP A 390 10.43 10.73 20.50
CA ASP A 390 9.39 9.81 20.96
C ASP A 390 8.67 9.10 19.81
N ASP A 391 8.71 9.63 18.58
CA ASP A 391 8.13 9.03 17.38
C ASP A 391 9.13 8.20 16.55
N LEU A 392 10.42 8.22 16.89
CA LEU A 392 11.49 7.49 16.19
C LEU A 392 11.77 6.12 16.83
N ASP A 393 11.97 5.09 16.01
CA ASP A 393 12.30 3.74 16.48
C ASP A 393 13.77 3.59 16.89
N LEU A 394 14.66 4.36 16.24
CA LEU A 394 16.09 4.41 16.56
C LEU A 394 16.67 5.80 16.33
N GLU A 395 17.39 6.30 17.33
CA GLU A 395 18.23 7.48 17.20
C GLU A 395 19.67 7.06 16.93
N PHE A 396 20.19 7.39 15.75
CA PHE A 396 21.58 7.10 15.39
C PHE A 396 22.55 7.97 16.18
N THR A 397 23.66 7.38 16.60
CA THR A 397 24.75 8.02 17.34
C THR A 397 25.88 8.44 16.40
N ASP A 398 27.02 8.84 16.95
CA ASP A 398 28.24 9.06 16.16
C ASP A 398 29.04 7.77 15.95
N ASN A 399 28.54 6.62 16.40
CA ASN A 399 29.18 5.32 16.28
C ASN A 399 28.41 4.41 15.30
N SER A 400 28.87 4.39 14.05
CA SER A 400 28.18 3.67 12.97
C SER A 400 28.09 2.15 13.18
N ASP A 401 29.06 1.54 13.88
CA ASP A 401 29.06 0.10 14.16
C ASP A 401 28.00 -0.30 15.20
N GLU A 402 27.85 0.51 16.25
CA GLU A 402 26.82 0.33 17.29
C GLU A 402 25.42 0.58 16.74
N ASP A 403 25.27 1.63 15.93
CA ASP A 403 24.04 1.95 15.23
C ASP A 403 23.63 0.83 14.27
N LEU A 404 24.58 0.29 13.51
CA LEU A 404 24.36 -0.85 12.61
C LEU A 404 23.93 -2.08 13.40
N ALA A 405 24.62 -2.43 14.49
CA ALA A 405 24.27 -3.58 15.31
C ALA A 405 22.86 -3.46 15.90
N THR A 406 22.49 -2.26 16.35
CA THR A 406 21.16 -1.98 16.90
C THR A 406 20.09 -2.03 15.82
N LEU A 407 20.33 -1.40 14.67
CA LEU A 407 19.42 -1.42 13.53
C LEU A 407 19.18 -2.84 13.03
N HIS A 408 20.25 -3.62 12.86
CA HIS A 408 20.18 -5.02 12.44
C HIS A 408 19.32 -5.84 13.42
N ARG A 409 19.51 -5.68 14.73
CA ARG A 409 18.66 -6.34 15.73
C ARG A 409 17.19 -5.94 15.61
N LEU A 410 16.89 -4.65 15.44
CA LEU A 410 15.52 -4.16 15.27
C LEU A 410 14.85 -4.72 14.01
N VAL A 411 15.59 -4.82 12.90
CA VAL A 411 15.11 -5.45 11.66
C VAL A 411 14.73 -6.90 11.91
N LEU A 412 15.58 -7.68 12.60
CA LEU A 412 15.29 -9.08 12.93
C LEU A 412 14.11 -9.22 13.91
N ASP A 413 14.03 -8.35 14.93
CA ASP A 413 12.93 -8.35 15.90
C ASP A 413 11.61 -8.05 15.20
N MET A 414 11.59 -7.08 14.28
CA MET A 414 10.40 -6.76 13.51
C MET A 414 10.01 -7.86 12.52
N ALA A 415 10.99 -8.42 11.79
CA ALA A 415 10.77 -9.56 10.89
C ALA A 415 10.23 -10.79 11.66
N SER A 416 10.62 -10.91 12.93
CA SER A 416 10.14 -11.95 13.85
C SER A 416 8.83 -11.61 14.57
N ARG A 417 8.19 -10.48 14.25
CA ARG A 417 6.96 -9.97 14.90
C ARG A 417 7.12 -9.71 16.41
N LYS A 418 8.34 -9.43 16.88
CA LYS A 418 8.65 -9.15 18.30
C LYS A 418 8.54 -7.67 18.67
N CYS A 419 8.56 -6.78 17.69
CA CYS A 419 8.33 -5.35 17.90
C CYS A 419 7.42 -4.78 16.80
N GLN A 420 6.67 -3.74 17.18
CA GLN A 420 5.84 -2.96 16.27
C GLN A 420 6.45 -1.57 16.13
N PRO A 421 6.66 -1.05 14.91
CA PRO A 421 7.20 0.29 14.74
C PRO A 421 6.25 1.37 15.22
N LYS A 422 6.82 2.47 15.73
CA LYS A 422 6.08 3.58 16.33
C LYS A 422 5.10 4.25 15.38
N ALA A 423 5.45 4.41 14.10
CA ALA A 423 4.55 4.97 13.09
C ALA A 423 3.21 4.23 13.06
N ARG A 424 3.27 2.88 13.09
CA ARG A 424 2.07 2.03 13.07
C ARG A 424 1.35 2.03 14.42
N ALA A 425 2.08 2.02 15.53
CA ALA A 425 1.50 2.07 16.87
C ALA A 425 0.73 3.39 17.11
N ASN A 426 1.22 4.50 16.57
CA ASN A 426 0.59 5.82 16.69
C ASN A 426 -0.51 6.08 15.63
N GLY A 427 -0.75 5.13 14.72
CA GLY A 427 -1.67 5.31 13.60
C GLY A 427 -1.20 6.34 12.56
N ASN A 428 0.07 6.74 12.59
CA ASN A 428 0.69 7.62 11.60
C ASN A 428 1.10 6.80 10.37
N ILE A 429 0.10 6.33 9.62
CA ILE A 429 0.24 5.47 8.43
C ILE A 429 -0.63 6.02 7.31
N ASP A 430 -0.22 5.80 6.07
CA ASP A 430 -0.96 6.22 4.89
C ASP A 430 -0.66 5.30 3.70
N PHE A 431 -1.54 5.29 2.70
CA PHE A 431 -1.41 4.50 1.49
C PHE A 431 -1.94 5.29 0.31
N GLN A 432 -1.15 5.38 -0.75
CA GLN A 432 -1.60 6.12 -1.92
C GLN A 432 -0.80 5.80 -3.17
N PHE A 433 -1.49 5.48 -4.26
CA PHE A 433 -0.84 5.33 -5.56
C PHE A 433 -0.38 6.67 -6.12
N THR A 434 0.77 6.63 -6.79
CA THR A 434 1.21 7.74 -7.62
C THR A 434 0.37 7.83 -8.89
N ARG A 435 0.09 9.06 -9.35
CA ARG A 435 -0.58 9.34 -10.64
C ARG A 435 0.41 9.44 -11.80
N GLY A 436 1.67 9.09 -11.56
CA GLY A 436 2.73 9.26 -12.54
C GLY A 436 3.13 10.72 -12.72
N LEU A 437 4.04 10.97 -13.66
CA LEU A 437 4.61 12.31 -13.91
C LEU A 437 3.59 13.37 -14.31
N LEU A 438 2.53 12.93 -15.01
CA LEU A 438 1.52 13.83 -15.55
C LEU A 438 0.41 14.16 -14.53
N GLY A 439 0.28 13.39 -13.45
CA GLY A 439 -0.68 13.70 -12.37
C GLY A 439 -2.16 13.60 -12.76
N VAL A 440 -2.50 13.07 -13.95
CA VAL A 440 -3.86 13.09 -14.47
C VAL A 440 -4.70 11.98 -13.84
N SER A 441 -5.62 12.38 -12.96
CA SER A 441 -6.84 11.62 -12.68
C SER A 441 -8.01 12.36 -13.36
N MET A 442 -8.63 11.78 -14.38
CA MET A 442 -9.85 12.30 -15.00
C MET A 442 -11.08 12.01 -14.16
#